data_AF-A0A928TL81-F1
#
_entry.id   AF-A0A928TL81-F1
#
_cell.length_a   1.000
_cell.length_b   1.000
_cell.length_c   1.000
_cell.angle_alpha   90.00
_cell.angle_beta   90.00
_cell.angle_gamma   90.00
#
_symmetry.space_group_name_H-M   'P 1'
#
loop_
_entity.id
_entity.type
_entity.pdbx_description
1 polymer ?
#
loop_
_entity_poly.entity_id
_entity_poly.type
_entity_poly.pdbx_seq_one_letter_code
_entity_poly.pdbx_strand_id
1 'polypeptide(L)'
;MDTPLPLPLRIDALPEHTDYADTGCKLYPSCLQCPLPHCHFDEPGGSAAQLRGGRDATILRLAARGDVTVARLAEMFGLSRRTVFRVLRSGRERGEI
;
A
#
# COMPACT_ATOMS: atom_id res chain seq x y z
N MET A 1 -25.67 19.82 -12.39
CA MET A 1 -25.04 20.95 -11.68
C MET A 1 -25.00 20.56 -10.22
N ASP A 2 -24.03 19.73 -9.84
CA ASP A 2 -23.86 19.32 -8.43
C ASP A 2 -23.06 20.39 -7.71
N THR A 3 -23.77 21.34 -7.10
CA THR A 3 -23.16 22.24 -6.13
C THR A 3 -22.90 21.42 -4.86
N PRO A 4 -21.65 21.25 -4.41
CA PRO A 4 -21.38 20.54 -3.17
C PRO A 4 -22.00 21.31 -2.00
N LEU A 5 -22.69 20.59 -1.12
CA LEU A 5 -23.30 21.16 0.07
C LEU A 5 -22.23 21.83 0.95
N PRO A 6 -22.54 22.97 1.59
CA PRO A 6 -21.61 23.62 2.51
C PRO A 6 -21.27 22.68 3.67
N LEU A 7 -19.98 22.52 3.94
CA LEU A 7 -19.52 21.70 5.07
C LEU A 7 -20.00 22.35 6.38
N PRO A 8 -20.51 21.55 7.34
CA PRO A 8 -21.05 22.09 8.57
C PRO A 8 -19.94 22.65 9.48
N LEU A 9 -20.30 23.62 10.33
CA LEU A 9 -19.38 24.32 11.24
C LEU A 9 -18.72 23.42 12.29
N ARG A 10 -19.29 22.24 12.55
CA ARG A 10 -18.75 21.24 13.47
C ARG A 10 -18.56 19.91 12.74
N ILE A 11 -17.48 19.19 13.08
CA ILE A 11 -17.14 17.90 12.45
C ILE A 11 -18.18 16.80 12.73
N ASP A 12 -18.94 16.93 13.82
CA ASP A 12 -20.02 16.02 14.23
C ASP A 12 -21.40 16.38 13.64
N ALA A 13 -21.51 17.47 12.89
CA ALA A 13 -22.76 17.91 12.25
C ALA A 13 -22.99 17.29 10.86
N LEU A 14 -22.24 16.24 10.52
CA LEU A 14 -22.64 15.35 9.43
C LEU A 14 -23.99 14.71 9.79
N PRO A 15 -24.87 14.44 8.81
CA PRO A 15 -26.24 14.07 9.14
C PRO A 15 -26.27 12.71 9.83
N GLU A 16 -26.69 12.74 11.10
CA GLU A 16 -27.13 11.56 11.81
C GLU A 16 -28.26 10.91 11.00
N HIS A 17 -28.26 9.58 10.86
CA HIS A 17 -29.16 8.82 9.97
C HIS A 17 -28.87 8.91 8.46
N THR A 18 -27.64 9.26 8.05
CA THR A 18 -27.21 9.03 6.67
C THR A 18 -26.94 7.55 6.44
N ASP A 19 -27.63 6.96 5.45
CA ASP A 19 -27.34 5.60 4.99
C ASP A 19 -26.04 5.58 4.19
N TYR A 20 -24.93 5.27 4.86
CA TYR A 20 -23.64 5.02 4.21
C TYR A 20 -23.62 3.61 3.63
N ALA A 21 -24.20 3.46 2.44
CA ALA A 21 -24.16 2.20 1.71
C ALA A 21 -22.72 1.81 1.35
N ASP A 22 -22.32 0.59 1.66
CA ASP A 22 -21.02 0.06 1.25
C ASP A 22 -21.04 -0.28 -0.25
N THR A 23 -20.52 0.64 -1.07
CA THR A 23 -20.33 0.44 -2.51
C THR A 23 -18.91 -0.01 -2.87
N GLY A 24 -18.05 -0.21 -1.85
CA GLY A 24 -16.64 -0.51 -2.05
C GLY A 24 -15.89 0.57 -2.83
N CYS A 25 -14.91 0.14 -3.62
CA CYS A 25 -14.09 0.98 -4.47
C CYS A 25 -13.67 0.25 -5.77
N LYS A 26 -12.83 0.89 -6.60
CA LYS A 26 -12.32 0.30 -7.85
C LYS A 26 -11.56 -1.02 -7.70
N LEU A 27 -11.12 -1.36 -6.49
CA LEU A 27 -10.35 -2.59 -6.23
C LEU A 27 -11.24 -3.73 -5.71
N TYR A 28 -12.31 -3.41 -4.99
CA TYR A 28 -13.16 -4.40 -4.35
C TYR A 28 -14.56 -3.83 -4.08
N PRO A 29 -15.65 -4.58 -4.34
CA PRO A 29 -17.02 -4.06 -4.33
C PRO A 29 -17.62 -3.81 -2.94
N SER A 30 -16.99 -4.27 -1.85
CA SER A 30 -17.42 -4.00 -0.47
C SER A 30 -16.22 -3.76 0.44
N CYS A 31 -16.15 -2.59 1.07
CA CYS A 31 -15.14 -2.24 2.05
C CYS A 31 -15.11 -3.24 3.22
N LEU A 32 -16.28 -3.74 3.65
CA LEU A 32 -16.40 -4.68 4.76
C LEU A 32 -15.94 -6.12 4.42
N GLN A 33 -15.78 -6.43 3.14
CA GLN A 33 -15.30 -7.74 2.66
C GLN A 33 -13.96 -7.64 1.93
N CYS A 34 -13.32 -6.47 1.96
CA CYS A 34 -12.09 -6.21 1.24
C CYS A 34 -10.95 -7.09 1.80
N PRO A 35 -10.23 -7.86 0.96
CA PRO A 35 -9.14 -8.72 1.40
C PRO A 35 -7.83 -7.95 1.63
N LEU A 36 -7.80 -6.64 1.35
CA LEU A 36 -6.60 -5.84 1.54
C LEU A 36 -6.34 -5.63 3.05
N PRO A 37 -5.09 -5.79 3.52
CA PRO A 37 -4.76 -5.59 4.93
C PRO A 37 -4.92 -4.13 5.38
N HIS A 38 -4.80 -3.19 4.43
CA HIS A 38 -5.03 -1.76 4.66
C HIS A 38 -5.81 -1.17 3.49
N CYS A 39 -6.69 -0.21 3.77
CA CYS A 39 -7.44 0.48 2.73
C CYS A 39 -6.48 1.25 1.80
N HIS A 40 -6.74 1.21 0.49
CA HIS A 40 -5.91 1.92 -0.49
C HIS A 40 -6.07 3.45 -0.42
N PHE A 41 -7.11 3.95 0.24
CA PHE A 41 -7.29 5.38 0.50
C PHE A 41 -6.52 5.84 1.73
N ASP A 42 -6.26 4.93 2.68
CA ASP A 42 -5.55 5.25 3.92
C ASP A 42 -4.03 5.13 3.77
N GLU A 43 -3.56 4.34 2.80
CA GLU A 43 -2.14 4.18 2.52
C GLU A 43 -1.59 5.36 1.69
N PRO A 44 -0.54 6.06 2.15
CA PRO A 44 0.18 7.03 1.33
C PRO A 44 0.72 6.42 0.02
N GLY A 45 0.19 6.86 -1.11
CA GLY A 45 0.51 6.29 -2.44
C GLY A 45 -0.30 5.05 -2.81
N GLY A 46 -1.30 4.71 -2.00
CA GLY A 46 -2.38 3.76 -2.25
C GLY A 46 -1.93 2.34 -2.57
N SER A 47 -2.73 1.62 -3.36
CA SER A 47 -2.47 0.20 -3.67
C SER A 47 -1.11 -0.03 -4.33
N ALA A 48 -0.60 0.93 -5.09
CA ALA A 48 0.73 0.83 -5.67
C ALA A 48 1.84 0.85 -4.60
N ALA A 49 1.68 1.62 -3.52
CA ALA A 49 2.59 1.61 -2.39
C ALA A 49 2.53 0.27 -1.64
N GLN A 50 1.33 -0.26 -1.40
CA GLN A 50 1.15 -1.56 -0.77
C GLN A 50 1.83 -2.69 -1.56
N LEU A 51 1.65 -2.72 -2.89
CA LEU A 51 2.30 -3.70 -3.77
C LEU A 51 3.83 -3.59 -3.73
N ARG A 52 4.36 -2.36 -3.73
CA ARG A 52 5.82 -2.13 -3.58
C ARG A 52 6.31 -2.62 -2.23
N GLY A 53 5.61 -2.31 -1.15
CA GLY A 53 5.95 -2.76 0.20
C GLY A 53 6.01 -4.28 0.31
N GLY A 54 5.00 -5.00 -0.21
CA GLY A 54 4.99 -6.46 -0.21
C GLY A 54 6.13 -7.08 -1.04
N ARG A 55 6.41 -6.53 -2.21
CA ARG A 55 7.57 -6.94 -3.03
C ARG A 55 8.88 -6.70 -2.31
N ASP A 56 9.08 -5.50 -1.78
CA ASP A 56 10.32 -5.09 -1.14
C ASP A 56 10.58 -5.92 0.14
N ALA A 57 9.53 -6.23 0.92
CA ALA A 57 9.62 -7.17 2.04
C ALA A 57 10.03 -8.58 1.59
N THR A 58 9.54 -9.05 0.45
CA THR A 58 9.93 -10.36 -0.11
C THR A 58 11.41 -10.35 -0.55
N ILE A 59 11.87 -9.27 -1.19
CA ILE A 59 13.28 -9.08 -1.55
C ILE A 59 14.17 -9.13 -0.31
N LEU A 60 13.79 -8.44 0.77
CA LEU A 60 14.55 -8.42 2.01
C LEU A 60 14.62 -9.81 2.66
N ARG A 61 13.50 -10.54 2.72
CA ARG A 61 13.46 -11.92 3.25
C ARG A 61 14.37 -12.87 2.47
N LEU A 62 14.44 -12.75 1.14
CA LEU A 62 15.32 -13.57 0.32
C LEU A 62 16.79 -13.16 0.51
N ALA A 63 17.07 -11.85 0.57
CA ALA A 63 18.41 -11.35 0.81
C ALA A 63 18.96 -11.76 2.19
N ALA A 64 18.11 -11.81 3.22
CA ALA A 64 18.48 -12.23 4.56
C ALA A 64 18.98 -13.69 4.64
N ARG A 65 18.57 -14.55 3.70
CA ARG A 65 19.03 -15.94 3.62
C ARG A 65 20.45 -16.06 3.07
N GLY A 66 20.94 -15.05 2.36
CA GLY A 66 22.32 -14.97 1.84
C GLY A 66 22.61 -15.86 0.62
N ASP A 67 21.63 -16.60 0.10
CA ASP A 67 21.76 -17.55 -1.00
C ASP A 67 21.48 -16.95 -2.38
N VAL A 68 20.86 -15.77 -2.44
CA VAL A 68 20.49 -15.10 -3.70
C VAL A 68 21.30 -13.83 -3.92
N THR A 69 21.96 -13.73 -5.07
CA THR A 69 22.70 -12.52 -5.46
C THR A 69 21.77 -11.37 -5.85
N VAL A 70 22.27 -10.13 -5.76
CA VAL A 70 21.54 -8.92 -6.20
C VAL A 70 21.14 -9.00 -7.68
N ALA A 71 21.99 -9.58 -8.53
CA ALA A 71 21.69 -9.77 -9.94
C ALA A 71 20.50 -10.72 -10.14
N ARG A 72 20.45 -11.82 -9.39
CA ARG A 72 19.34 -12.77 -9.45
C ARG A 72 18.04 -12.18 -8.90
N LEU A 73 18.10 -11.42 -7.80
CA LEU A 73 16.95 -10.68 -7.28
C LEU A 73 16.40 -9.68 -8.32
N ALA A 74 17.28 -8.96 -9.01
CA ALA A 74 16.89 -8.01 -10.05
C ALA A 74 16.12 -8.71 -11.19
N GLU A 75 16.63 -9.85 -11.67
CA GLU A 75 15.98 -10.66 -12.69
C GLU A 75 14.63 -11.21 -12.22
N MET A 76 14.57 -11.84 -11.04
CA MET A 76 13.36 -12.45 -10.49
C MET A 76 12.19 -11.48 -10.36
N PHE A 77 12.47 -10.23 -9.99
CA PHE A 77 11.44 -9.21 -9.76
C PHE A 77 11.28 -8.23 -10.94
N GLY A 78 12.02 -8.41 -12.04
CA GLY A 78 11.99 -7.50 -13.19
C GLY A 78 12.43 -6.08 -12.84
N LEU A 79 13.42 -5.92 -11.95
CA LEU A 79 13.90 -4.64 -11.46
C LEU A 79 15.32 -4.35 -11.92
N SER A 80 15.70 -3.07 -11.93
CA SER A 80 17.10 -2.71 -12.06
C SER A 80 17.89 -3.11 -10.80
N ARG A 81 19.18 -3.43 -10.96
CA ARG A 81 20.09 -3.64 -9.81
C ARG A 81 20.08 -2.46 -8.84
N ARG A 82 20.01 -1.22 -9.34
CA ARG A 82 19.90 0.00 -8.52
C ARG A 82 18.69 -0.02 -7.61
N THR A 83 17.54 -0.48 -8.12
CA THR A 83 16.32 -0.59 -7.32
C THR A 83 16.49 -1.60 -6.20
N VAL A 84 17.08 -2.77 -6.49
CA VAL A 84 17.33 -3.80 -5.48
C VAL A 84 18.28 -3.27 -4.40
N PHE A 85 19.39 -2.63 -4.78
CA PHE A 85 20.31 -2.02 -3.81
C PHE A 85 19.62 -0.98 -2.92
N ARG A 86 18.71 -0.16 -3.49
CA ARG A 86 17.94 0.81 -2.70
C ARG A 86 17.05 0.11 -1.66
N VAL A 87 16.35 -0.96 -2.04
CA VAL A 87 15.52 -1.75 -1.12
C VAL A 87 16.37 -2.34 0.01
N LEU A 88 17.49 -2.97 -0.33
CA LEU A 88 18.41 -3.56 0.66
C LEU A 88 18.95 -2.50 1.62
N ARG A 89 19.33 -1.32 1.11
CA ARG A 89 19.78 -0.21 1.95
C ARG A 89 18.70 0.21 2.94
N SER A 90 17.47 0.42 2.48
CA SER A 90 16.37 0.80 3.36
C SER A 90 16.04 -0.28 4.39
N GLY A 91 16.18 -1.57 4.05
CA GLY A 91 16.05 -2.67 5.01
C GLY A 91 17.12 -2.66 6.10
N ARG A 92 18.39 -2.40 5.74
CA ARG A 92 19.49 -2.24 6.71
C ARG A 92 19.27 -1.05 7.64
N GLU A 93 18.79 0.07 7.11
CA GLU A 93 18.46 1.26 7.89
C GLU A 93 17.33 0.99 8.92
N ARG A 94 16.45 0.02 8.64
CA ARG A 94 15.38 -0.44 9.55
C ARG A 94 15.74 -1.65 10.41
N GLY A 95 16.95 -2.23 10.24
CA GLY A 95 17.38 -3.43 10.98
C GLY A 95 16.67 -4.73 10.57
N GLU A 96 16.14 -4.80 9.34
CA GLU A 96 15.41 -5.96 8.83
C GLU A 96 16.34 -7.02 8.20
N ILE A 97 17.58 -6.63 7.88
CA ILE A 97 18.67 -7.46 7.35
C ILE A 97 20.04 -6.93 7.77
#